data_AF-A0A5C7PVI2-F1
#
_entry.id   AF-A0A5C7PVI2-F1
#
_cell.length_a   1.000
_cell.length_b   1.000
_cell.length_c   1.000
_cell.angle_alpha   90.00
_cell.angle_beta   90.00
_cell.angle_gamma   90.00
#
_symmetry.space_group_name_H-M   'P 1'
#
loop_
_entity.id
_entity.type
_entity.pdbx_description
1 polymer ?
#
loop_
_entity_poly.entity_id
_entity_poly.type
_entity_poly.pdbx_seq_one_letter_code
_entity_poly.pdbx_strand_id
1 'polypeptide(L)'
;MDVIIPPDIPIAEIEWRIIDNTAVATSPLSGVTTTFTRPGTRWGARLSFRNLKDRDRARLLAILAAVRGRSGRIYFTSAADPARTGGSGFPELFTNADFASGTTGWVGAGAALSVSDRVMRVTRSVGSAESDLIQAITGFTQYAPHALRSFILDGKGSTGLNIGRAMAAGVGAGTEISDYSTARGLGTVSLVARGTTSENQFPAVIASNSLAGDYISVPWCSLSRCALVDNGPNALLYSDQIDNAAWTKTRTSITANAAIAPDGTSTADAIVEDTSASTNHIVTQSSTRASVAEDLCAYGYFKRGSGTRDVRMYVLVDGSNYAGCTFDLGAGTAGTPGLNGSATNTRAFIRDAGNGWYYCAVLARCPATTGLNIEIDMVSAGSTSYTGDGTSSIYAWRLGAARSGLPTRGALTTGTALASGTNQTGSGLYLKGLPANTQNIRAAGDMVEIVLPTYSQLVRLTAALDSDAAGLGYLQFENPVRTSPADNAAVIFNQPMMRGILSEGPAWPTRPGLFSDFDLDLIEDIAP
;
A
#
# COMPACT_ATOMS: atom_id res chain seq x y z
N MET A 1 8.05 25.80 8.35
CA MET A 1 6.68 25.23 8.38
C MET A 1 6.49 24.49 7.08
N ASP A 2 5.78 23.37 7.11
CA ASP A 2 5.51 22.61 5.90
C ASP A 2 4.41 23.29 5.09
N VAL A 3 4.59 23.35 3.78
CA VAL A 3 3.65 23.98 2.86
C VAL A 3 3.45 23.10 1.63
N ILE A 4 2.30 23.26 1.00
CA ILE A 4 2.02 22.67 -0.31
C ILE A 4 1.97 23.80 -1.34
N ILE A 5 2.57 23.59 -2.51
CA ILE A 5 2.27 24.35 -3.72
C ILE A 5 0.94 23.79 -4.24
N PRO A 6 -0.17 24.56 -4.15
CA PRO A 6 -1.47 24.06 -4.53
C PRO A 6 -1.45 23.55 -5.98
N PRO A 7 -1.98 22.35 -6.26
CA PRO A 7 -1.96 21.79 -7.61
C PRO A 7 -2.68 22.67 -8.64
N ASP A 8 -3.54 23.57 -8.19
CA ASP A 8 -4.27 24.50 -9.03
C ASP A 8 -3.45 25.71 -9.51
N ILE A 9 -2.31 26.00 -8.88
CA ILE A 9 -1.36 27.00 -9.39
C ILE A 9 -0.57 26.37 -10.55
N PRO A 10 -0.68 26.89 -11.78
CA PRO A 10 0.00 26.29 -12.92
C PRO A 10 1.51 26.50 -12.82
N ILE A 11 2.24 25.38 -12.80
CA ILE A 11 3.69 25.37 -13.01
C ILE A 11 3.92 25.33 -14.52
N ALA A 12 4.63 26.31 -15.06
CA ALA A 12 4.83 26.43 -16.50
C ALA A 12 5.87 25.42 -17.02
N GLU A 13 6.90 25.15 -16.22
CA GLU A 13 7.97 24.19 -16.55
C GLU A 13 8.55 23.60 -15.27
N ILE A 14 8.94 22.32 -15.33
CA ILE A 14 9.66 21.63 -14.27
C ILE A 14 10.92 21.01 -14.88
N GLU A 15 12.09 21.49 -14.45
CA GLU A 15 13.36 20.89 -14.80
C GLU A 15 13.78 19.91 -13.70
N TRP A 16 13.70 18.61 -14.02
CA TRP A 16 14.14 17.54 -13.13
C TRP A 16 15.62 17.24 -13.33
N ARG A 17 16.34 17.09 -12.22
CA ARG A 17 17.74 16.63 -12.22
C ARG A 17 17.98 15.63 -11.10
N ILE A 18 18.93 14.73 -11.33
CA ILE A 18 19.46 13.86 -10.30
C ILE A 18 20.65 14.56 -9.67
N ILE A 19 20.59 14.77 -8.36
CA ILE A 19 21.74 15.19 -7.56
C ILE A 19 22.41 13.91 -7.10
N ASP A 20 23.41 13.48 -7.84
CA ASP A 20 24.18 12.30 -7.51
C ASP A 20 25.13 12.56 -6.32
N ASN A 21 25.51 11.48 -5.63
CA ASN A 21 26.58 11.50 -4.65
C ASN A 21 27.69 10.56 -5.14
N THR A 22 28.19 10.80 -6.35
CA THR A 22 29.28 10.01 -6.92
C THR A 22 30.63 10.58 -6.53
N ALA A 23 31.55 9.70 -6.12
CA ALA A 23 32.95 10.05 -5.95
C ALA A 23 33.75 9.49 -7.13
N VAL A 24 34.60 10.33 -7.72
CA VAL A 24 35.52 9.95 -8.79
C VAL A 24 36.93 9.91 -8.20
N ALA A 25 37.60 8.76 -8.33
CA ALA A 25 38.99 8.61 -7.96
C ALA A 25 39.79 8.23 -9.22
N THR A 26 40.73 9.09 -9.60
CA THR A 26 41.65 8.81 -10.72
C THR A 26 43.02 8.49 -10.17
N SER A 27 43.58 7.35 -10.56
CA SER A 27 44.94 6.94 -10.18
C SER A 27 45.97 7.88 -10.84
N PRO A 28 46.82 8.58 -10.05
CA PRO A 28 47.85 9.45 -10.61
C PRO A 28 49.00 8.69 -11.30
N LEU A 29 49.11 7.38 -11.10
CA LEU A 29 50.16 6.53 -11.70
C LEU A 29 49.69 5.78 -12.96
N SER A 30 48.40 5.43 -13.05
CA SER A 30 47.86 4.60 -14.15
C SER A 30 46.76 5.26 -14.97
N GLY A 31 46.26 6.43 -14.58
CA GLY A 31 45.16 7.13 -15.26
C GLY A 31 43.80 6.42 -15.14
N VAL A 32 43.73 5.26 -14.49
CA VAL A 32 42.49 4.52 -14.27
C VAL A 32 41.57 5.34 -13.38
N THR A 33 40.37 5.61 -13.88
CA THR A 33 39.32 6.32 -13.15
C THR A 33 38.30 5.32 -12.65
N THR A 34 38.10 5.29 -11.32
CA THR A 34 37.06 4.50 -10.67
C THR A 34 35.98 5.45 -10.16
N THR A 35 34.72 5.09 -10.40
CA THR A 35 33.56 5.79 -9.88
C THR A 35 32.91 4.94 -8.80
N PHE A 36 32.63 5.53 -7.65
CA PHE A 36 31.89 4.87 -6.59
C PHE A 36 30.70 5.71 -6.19
N THR A 37 29.52 5.12 -6.22
CA THR A 37 28.28 5.78 -5.79
C THR A 37 28.19 5.71 -4.27
N ARG A 38 28.08 6.86 -3.61
CA ARG A 38 27.76 6.94 -2.18
C ARG A 38 26.24 7.04 -2.01
N PRO A 39 25.69 6.55 -0.89
CA PRO A 39 24.29 6.81 -0.55
C PRO A 39 24.01 8.32 -0.52
N GLY A 40 22.86 8.76 -1.06
CA GLY A 40 22.47 10.17 -1.02
C GLY A 40 21.99 10.77 -2.35
N THR A 41 21.94 9.97 -3.43
CA THR A 41 21.29 10.36 -4.70
C THR A 41 19.86 10.80 -4.43
N ARG A 42 19.51 12.02 -4.84
CA ARG A 42 18.23 12.65 -4.51
C ARG A 42 17.75 13.55 -5.64
N TRP A 43 16.46 13.89 -5.65
CA TRP A 43 15.92 14.79 -6.68
C TRP A 43 16.36 16.24 -6.49
N GLY A 44 16.64 16.91 -7.60
CA GLY A 44 16.54 18.36 -7.74
C GLY A 44 15.42 18.70 -8.71
N ALA A 45 14.64 19.73 -8.40
CA ALA A 45 13.56 20.20 -9.24
C ALA A 45 13.55 21.73 -9.28
N ARG A 46 13.67 22.30 -10.48
CA ARG A 46 13.45 23.74 -10.69
C ARG A 46 12.04 23.94 -11.24
N LEU A 47 11.18 24.60 -10.48
CA LEU A 47 9.82 24.95 -10.85
C LEU A 47 9.78 26.36 -11.40
N SER A 48 9.38 26.50 -12.65
CA SER A 48 9.22 27.79 -13.30
C SER A 48 7.75 28.13 -13.42
N PHE A 49 7.38 29.26 -12.85
CA PHE A 49 6.07 29.88 -12.97
C PHE A 49 6.19 31.08 -13.89
N ARG A 50 5.26 31.18 -14.84
CA ARG A 50 5.25 32.23 -15.87
C ARG A 50 3.90 32.92 -15.87
N ASN A 51 3.92 34.24 -16.03
CA ASN A 51 2.70 35.04 -16.14
C ASN A 51 1.70 34.86 -14.98
N LEU A 52 2.18 34.67 -13.74
CA LEU A 52 1.29 34.59 -12.57
C LEU A 52 0.52 35.90 -12.39
N LYS A 53 -0.80 35.78 -12.22
CA LYS A 53 -1.73 36.89 -12.01
C LYS A 53 -2.08 37.05 -10.53
N ASP A 54 -2.38 38.28 -10.15
CA ASP A 54 -2.95 38.76 -8.88
C ASP A 54 -3.08 37.72 -7.76
N ARG A 55 -4.16 36.90 -7.79
CA ARG A 55 -4.49 35.92 -6.74
C ARG A 55 -3.44 34.83 -6.58
N ASP A 56 -3.05 34.17 -7.68
CA ASP A 56 -2.17 33.01 -7.63
C ASP A 56 -0.74 33.44 -7.28
N ARG A 57 -0.34 34.65 -7.71
CA ARG A 57 0.87 35.33 -7.26
C ARG A 57 0.86 35.56 -5.75
N ALA A 58 -0.22 36.14 -5.21
CA ALA A 58 -0.33 36.41 -3.78
C ALA A 58 -0.29 35.13 -2.93
N ARG A 59 -0.97 34.06 -3.37
CA ARG A 59 -0.96 32.74 -2.72
C ARG A 59 0.45 32.14 -2.70
N LEU A 60 1.17 32.15 -3.83
CA LEU A 60 2.52 31.60 -3.90
C LEU A 60 3.50 32.38 -3.02
N LEU A 61 3.42 33.71 -2.99
CA LEU A 61 4.26 34.53 -2.11
C LEU A 61 3.96 34.28 -0.62
N ALA A 62 2.70 34.11 -0.24
CA ALA A 62 2.32 33.77 1.13
C ALA A 62 2.88 32.40 1.53
N ILE A 63 2.84 31.41 0.63
CA ILE A 63 3.43 30.08 0.82
C ILE A 63 4.94 30.18 1.07
N LEU A 64 5.66 30.92 0.22
CA LEU A 64 7.11 31.08 0.34
C LEU A 64 7.51 31.81 1.63
N ALA A 65 6.73 32.81 2.04
CA ALA A 65 6.93 33.48 3.32
C ALA A 65 6.75 32.51 4.50
N ALA A 66 5.80 31.58 4.41
CA ALA A 66 5.55 30.58 5.46
C ALA A 66 6.64 29.50 5.56
N VAL A 67 7.35 29.21 4.47
CA VAL A 67 8.45 28.23 4.43
C VAL A 67 9.63 28.63 5.33
N ARG A 68 9.83 29.94 5.58
CA ARG A 68 10.92 30.47 6.45
C ARG A 68 12.30 29.95 6.04
N GLY A 69 12.71 30.21 4.80
CA GLY A 69 14.01 29.78 4.28
C GLY A 69 14.09 28.27 4.10
N ARG A 70 15.24 27.64 4.35
CA ARG A 70 15.41 26.18 4.13
C ARG A 70 14.80 25.28 5.22
N SER A 71 14.12 25.86 6.21
CA SER A 71 13.60 25.11 7.37
C SER A 71 12.23 24.45 7.12
N GLY A 72 11.44 25.00 6.20
CA GLY A 72 10.14 24.45 5.80
C GLY A 72 10.26 23.47 4.64
N ARG A 73 9.35 22.51 4.59
CA ARG A 73 9.27 21.54 3.50
C ARG A 73 8.20 22.00 2.53
N ILE A 74 8.48 21.88 1.25
CA ILE A 74 7.62 22.26 0.16
C ILE A 74 7.19 20.98 -0.55
N TYR A 75 5.89 20.74 -0.58
CA TYR A 75 5.28 19.64 -1.29
C TYR A 75 4.70 20.16 -2.60
N PHE A 76 4.96 19.48 -3.69
CA PHE A 76 4.34 19.80 -4.97
C PHE A 76 4.16 18.53 -5.79
N THR A 77 3.26 18.60 -6.76
CA THR A 77 3.05 17.56 -7.76
C THR A 77 3.31 18.14 -9.15
N SER A 78 3.73 17.31 -10.10
CA SER A 78 3.99 17.74 -11.48
C SER A 78 2.66 17.85 -12.25
N ALA A 79 2.42 19.00 -12.88
CA ALA A 79 1.26 19.19 -13.75
C ALA A 79 1.44 18.57 -15.16
N ALA A 80 2.66 18.17 -15.54
CA ALA A 80 3.00 17.58 -16.84
C ALA A 80 2.95 16.04 -16.86
N ASP A 81 2.63 15.41 -15.73
CA ASP A 81 2.50 13.97 -15.62
C ASP A 81 1.07 13.54 -16.06
N PRO A 82 0.91 12.59 -16.99
CA PRO A 82 -0.37 11.87 -17.21
C PRO A 82 -1.00 11.37 -15.90
N ALA A 83 -0.21 11.24 -14.83
CA ALA A 83 -0.63 10.96 -13.46
C ALA A 83 -1.36 12.09 -12.71
N ARG A 84 -1.58 13.28 -13.30
CA ARG A 84 -2.54 14.24 -12.72
C ARG A 84 -3.96 13.67 -12.65
N THR A 85 -4.26 12.68 -13.50
CA THR A 85 -5.51 11.93 -13.49
C THR A 85 -5.35 10.48 -13.03
N GLY A 86 -4.16 10.07 -12.58
CA GLY A 86 -3.89 8.68 -12.16
C GLY A 86 -4.03 7.63 -13.28
N GLY A 87 -4.11 8.04 -14.55
CA GLY A 87 -4.62 7.18 -15.62
C GLY A 87 -6.06 6.71 -15.35
N SER A 88 -6.69 6.01 -16.29
CA SER A 88 -8.08 5.54 -16.13
C SER A 88 -8.31 4.60 -14.93
N GLY A 89 -7.25 4.00 -14.36
CA GLY A 89 -7.34 3.04 -13.26
C GLY A 89 -7.25 3.61 -11.84
N PHE A 90 -6.78 4.85 -11.65
CA PHE A 90 -6.59 5.45 -10.32
C PHE A 90 -7.16 6.88 -10.23
N PRO A 91 -8.44 7.10 -10.56
CA PRO A 91 -9.02 8.45 -10.54
C PRO A 91 -9.10 9.03 -9.12
N GLU A 92 -9.17 10.36 -9.06
CA GLU A 92 -9.59 11.08 -7.85
C GLU A 92 -11.05 10.75 -7.55
N LEU A 93 -11.33 10.33 -6.31
CA LEU A 93 -12.66 9.97 -5.85
C LEU A 93 -13.37 11.13 -5.14
N PHE A 94 -12.64 12.09 -4.60
CA PHE A 94 -13.28 13.29 -4.08
C PHE A 94 -13.78 14.18 -5.21
N THR A 95 -15.05 14.55 -5.10
CA THR A 95 -15.59 15.68 -5.84
C THR A 95 -15.11 16.97 -5.18
N ASN A 96 -14.74 17.98 -5.99
CA ASN A 96 -14.30 19.28 -5.47
C ASN A 96 -13.11 19.19 -4.47
N ALA A 97 -12.15 18.30 -4.76
CA ALA A 97 -10.94 18.06 -3.95
C ALA A 97 -10.00 19.28 -3.87
N ASP A 98 -10.08 20.18 -4.86
CA ASP A 98 -9.35 21.44 -4.94
C ASP A 98 -10.11 22.63 -4.32
N PHE A 99 -11.29 22.37 -3.75
CA PHE A 99 -12.18 23.35 -3.13
C PHE A 99 -12.58 24.52 -4.06
N ALA A 100 -12.51 24.34 -5.39
CA ALA A 100 -12.87 25.38 -6.35
C ALA A 100 -14.34 25.81 -6.26
N SER A 101 -15.22 24.90 -5.84
CA SER A 101 -16.66 25.15 -5.64
C SER A 101 -17.03 25.40 -4.17
N GLY A 102 -16.09 25.90 -3.37
CA GLY A 102 -16.30 26.16 -1.95
C GLY A 102 -16.57 24.88 -1.17
N THR A 103 -17.57 24.89 -0.29
CA THR A 103 -17.97 23.75 0.56
C THR A 103 -18.91 22.76 -0.15
N THR A 104 -19.20 22.95 -1.43
CA THR A 104 -20.09 22.04 -2.20
C THR A 104 -19.56 20.61 -2.17
N GLY A 105 -20.41 19.66 -1.79
CA GLY A 105 -20.06 18.24 -1.66
C GLY A 105 -19.36 17.87 -0.33
N TRP A 106 -19.07 18.85 0.53
CA TRP A 106 -18.43 18.64 1.83
C TRP A 106 -19.42 18.79 2.98
N VAL A 107 -19.29 17.95 3.99
CA VAL A 107 -20.12 17.96 5.20
C VAL A 107 -19.22 18.19 6.41
N GLY A 108 -19.63 19.10 7.29
CA GLY A 108 -19.00 19.31 8.59
C GLY A 108 -19.80 18.62 9.69
N ALA A 109 -19.21 17.67 10.41
CA ALA A 109 -19.82 17.10 11.61
C ALA A 109 -19.13 17.69 12.84
N GLY A 110 -19.90 18.29 13.76
CA GLY A 110 -19.32 19.08 14.87
C GLY A 110 -18.47 20.28 14.41
N ALA A 111 -18.52 20.65 13.14
CA ALA A 111 -17.70 21.68 12.51
C ALA A 111 -18.50 22.54 11.54
N ALA A 112 -18.22 23.85 11.53
CA ALA A 112 -18.62 24.76 10.48
C ALA A 112 -17.52 24.82 9.41
N LEU A 113 -17.91 24.64 8.15
CA LEU A 113 -17.00 24.67 7.01
C LEU A 113 -17.05 26.02 6.30
N SER A 114 -15.89 26.52 5.90
CA SER A 114 -15.78 27.68 5.01
C SER A 114 -14.56 27.52 4.10
N VAL A 115 -14.59 28.14 2.92
CA VAL A 115 -13.45 28.11 1.99
C VAL A 115 -13.06 29.55 1.65
N SER A 116 -11.78 29.84 1.75
CA SER A 116 -11.17 31.09 1.26
C SER A 116 -9.94 30.73 0.46
N ASP A 117 -9.78 31.31 -0.73
CA ASP A 117 -8.62 31.07 -1.61
C ASP A 117 -8.31 29.58 -1.85
N ARG A 118 -9.37 28.78 -2.02
CA ARG A 118 -9.30 27.31 -2.19
C ARG A 118 -8.63 26.57 -1.02
N VAL A 119 -8.69 27.15 0.17
CA VAL A 119 -8.28 26.50 1.41
C VAL A 119 -9.52 26.27 2.26
N MET A 120 -9.80 25.01 2.57
CA MET A 120 -10.90 24.63 3.46
C MET A 120 -10.52 24.97 4.91
N ARG A 121 -11.40 25.66 5.61
CA ARG A 121 -11.32 25.91 7.05
C ARG A 121 -12.37 25.08 7.75
N VAL A 122 -11.92 24.25 8.68
CA VAL A 122 -12.77 23.43 9.55
C VAL A 122 -12.78 24.10 10.92
N THR A 123 -13.87 24.77 11.25
CA THR A 123 -14.02 25.51 12.51
C THR A 123 -14.89 24.71 13.46
N ARG A 124 -14.38 24.43 14.65
CA ARG A 124 -15.08 23.66 15.68
C ARG A 124 -16.36 24.37 16.13
N SER A 125 -17.44 23.61 16.22
CA SER A 125 -18.72 24.05 16.79
C SER A 125 -18.76 23.79 18.30
N VAL A 126 -19.74 24.37 19.02
CA VAL A 126 -19.84 24.24 20.48
C VAL A 126 -20.14 22.79 20.89
N GLY A 127 -19.33 22.22 21.79
CA GLY A 127 -19.66 21.00 22.54
C GLY A 127 -19.56 19.65 21.81
N SER A 128 -18.90 19.57 20.65
CA SER A 128 -18.71 18.29 19.93
C SER A 128 -17.53 17.47 20.46
N ALA A 129 -17.59 16.14 20.44
CA ALA A 129 -16.43 15.30 20.80
C ALA A 129 -15.32 15.40 19.75
N GLU A 130 -15.71 15.40 18.48
CA GLU A 130 -14.83 15.53 17.31
C GLU A 130 -15.35 16.64 16.38
N SER A 131 -14.55 17.03 15.39
CA SER A 131 -14.92 18.07 14.43
C SER A 131 -14.32 17.74 13.08
N ASP A 132 -15.18 17.39 12.14
CA ASP A 132 -14.80 16.60 10.97
C ASP A 132 -15.07 17.35 9.68
N LEU A 133 -14.18 17.16 8.72
CA LEU A 133 -14.41 17.41 7.30
C LEU A 133 -14.71 16.08 6.64
N ILE A 134 -15.89 15.94 6.04
CA ILE A 134 -16.41 14.68 5.52
C ILE A 134 -16.83 14.82 4.06
N GLN A 135 -16.54 13.80 3.26
CA GLN A 135 -17.26 13.55 2.02
C GLN A 135 -17.64 12.06 1.91
N ALA A 136 -18.88 11.80 1.51
CA ALA A 136 -19.37 10.46 1.25
C ALA A 136 -18.92 9.99 -0.14
N ILE A 137 -18.38 8.77 -0.22
CA ILE A 137 -17.75 8.23 -1.44
C ILE A 137 -18.47 6.98 -1.89
N THR A 138 -19.04 7.03 -3.10
CA THR A 138 -19.76 5.92 -3.76
C THR A 138 -18.89 5.11 -4.74
N GLY A 139 -17.65 5.51 -4.95
CA GLY A 139 -16.76 5.00 -6.01
C GLY A 139 -15.70 3.99 -5.57
N PHE A 140 -15.81 3.40 -4.38
CA PHE A 140 -14.81 2.43 -3.91
C PHE A 140 -14.77 1.19 -4.81
N THR A 141 -13.57 0.83 -5.28
CA THR A 141 -13.38 -0.53 -5.79
C THR A 141 -13.27 -1.49 -4.61
N GLN A 142 -14.21 -2.42 -4.49
CA GLN A 142 -14.19 -3.42 -3.44
C GLN A 142 -12.90 -4.24 -3.48
N TYR A 143 -12.37 -4.57 -2.31
CA TYR A 143 -11.16 -5.37 -2.10
C TYR A 143 -9.90 -4.80 -2.73
N ALA A 144 -9.89 -3.48 -2.99
CA ALA A 144 -8.74 -2.76 -3.47
C ALA A 144 -8.26 -1.73 -2.44
N PRO A 145 -6.93 -1.50 -2.37
CA PRO A 145 -6.38 -0.48 -1.50
C PRO A 145 -6.63 0.93 -2.03
N HIS A 146 -6.93 1.83 -1.11
CA HIS A 146 -7.13 3.25 -1.35
C HIS A 146 -6.29 4.04 -0.35
N ALA A 147 -5.87 5.23 -0.75
CA ALA A 147 -5.12 6.15 0.09
C ALA A 147 -5.86 7.49 0.18
N LEU A 148 -6.16 7.89 1.42
CA LEU A 148 -6.61 9.24 1.75
C LEU A 148 -5.40 10.05 2.17
N ARG A 149 -5.20 11.14 1.43
CA ARG A 149 -4.16 12.12 1.71
C ARG A 149 -4.81 13.46 1.95
N SER A 150 -4.26 14.21 2.89
CA SER A 150 -4.60 15.62 3.01
C SER A 150 -3.42 16.39 3.54
N PHE A 151 -3.41 17.69 3.31
CA PHE A 151 -2.48 18.59 3.93
C PHE A 151 -3.22 19.34 5.03
N ILE A 152 -2.76 19.27 6.28
CA ILE A 152 -3.43 19.93 7.42
C ILE A 152 -2.48 20.93 8.04
N LEU A 153 -2.94 22.16 8.19
CA LEU A 153 -2.23 23.25 8.83
C LEU A 153 -2.94 23.68 10.11
N ASP A 154 -2.15 24.09 11.09
CA ASP A 154 -2.69 24.71 12.29
C ASP A 154 -3.42 26.02 11.97
N GLY A 155 -4.52 26.24 12.67
CA GLY A 155 -5.18 27.52 12.78
C GLY A 155 -5.21 27.98 14.24
N LYS A 156 -6.21 28.78 14.58
CA LYS A 156 -6.37 29.28 15.95
C LYS A 156 -6.70 28.11 16.89
N GLY A 157 -5.95 27.99 17.98
CA GLY A 157 -6.22 27.03 19.06
C GLY A 157 -5.96 25.56 18.72
N SER A 158 -5.45 25.25 17.53
CA SER A 158 -5.26 23.85 17.10
C SER A 158 -3.90 23.25 17.44
N THR A 159 -2.93 24.07 17.84
CA THR A 159 -1.58 23.60 18.17
C THR A 159 -1.60 22.65 19.35
N GLY A 160 -0.95 21.49 19.20
CA GLY A 160 -0.88 20.46 20.25
C GLY A 160 -2.12 19.56 20.36
N LEU A 161 -3.16 19.79 19.56
CA LEU A 161 -4.31 18.88 19.47
C LEU A 161 -3.99 17.67 18.59
N ASN A 162 -4.64 16.53 18.88
CA ASN A 162 -4.62 15.36 17.99
C ASN A 162 -5.55 15.63 16.81
N ILE A 163 -4.94 15.77 15.64
CA ILE A 163 -5.63 16.07 14.38
C ILE A 163 -5.05 15.15 13.32
N GLY A 164 -5.89 14.66 12.42
CA GLY A 164 -5.44 13.83 11.32
C GLY A 164 -6.56 13.47 10.39
N ARG A 165 -6.37 12.40 9.65
CA ARG A 165 -7.30 11.80 8.71
C ARG A 165 -7.86 10.54 9.32
N ALA A 166 -9.06 10.17 8.90
CA ALA A 166 -9.58 8.83 9.09
C ALA A 166 -10.19 8.32 7.80
N MET A 167 -9.99 7.02 7.54
CA MET A 167 -10.63 6.31 6.44
C MET A 167 -11.46 5.18 6.98
N ALA A 168 -12.69 5.06 6.48
CA ALA A 168 -13.57 3.94 6.73
C ALA A 168 -13.51 2.92 5.58
N ALA A 169 -13.45 1.62 5.90
CA ALA A 169 -13.33 0.56 4.90
C ALA A 169 -14.67 0.02 4.35
N GLY A 170 -15.81 0.60 4.73
CA GLY A 170 -17.15 0.07 4.40
C GLY A 170 -17.89 -0.54 5.60
N VAL A 171 -19.22 -0.36 5.65
CA VAL A 171 -20.24 -0.79 6.64
C VAL A 171 -19.75 -1.65 7.83
N GLY A 172 -19.73 -1.03 9.01
CA GLY A 172 -19.62 -1.69 10.33
C GLY A 172 -18.67 -0.95 11.28
N ALA A 173 -19.17 -0.59 12.48
CA ALA A 173 -18.40 0.11 13.51
C ALA A 173 -17.09 -0.62 13.85
N GLY A 174 -15.97 0.10 13.87
CA GLY A 174 -14.64 -0.45 14.19
C GLY A 174 -13.75 -0.79 12.99
N THR A 175 -14.02 -0.21 11.81
CA THR A 175 -13.14 -0.35 10.64
C THR A 175 -12.67 0.97 10.06
N GLU A 176 -12.21 1.83 10.95
CA GLU A 176 -11.54 3.06 10.58
C GLU A 176 -10.05 2.93 10.87
N ILE A 177 -9.22 3.47 9.98
CA ILE A 177 -7.79 3.68 10.20
C ILE A 177 -7.58 5.19 10.26
N SER A 178 -6.86 5.65 11.29
CA SER A 178 -6.59 7.07 11.54
C SER A 178 -5.11 7.33 11.85
N ASP A 179 -4.63 8.53 11.53
CA ASP A 179 -3.26 9.00 11.81
C ASP A 179 -3.23 10.20 12.79
N TYR A 180 -4.24 10.33 13.66
CA TYR A 180 -4.38 11.46 14.56
C TYR A 180 -3.11 11.71 15.37
N SER A 181 -2.56 12.92 15.25
CA SER A 181 -1.33 13.31 15.91
C SER A 181 -1.26 14.80 16.16
N THR A 182 -0.24 15.23 16.91
CA THR A 182 0.06 16.65 17.10
C THR A 182 0.89 17.24 15.96
N ALA A 183 1.36 16.41 15.02
CA ALA A 183 2.10 16.85 13.83
C ALA A 183 1.15 17.40 12.74
N ARG A 184 1.69 18.23 11.86
CA ARG A 184 0.96 18.91 10.76
C ARG A 184 1.70 18.72 9.45
N GLY A 185 1.03 19.02 8.35
CA GLY A 185 1.55 18.84 7.00
C GLY A 185 0.79 17.77 6.23
N LEU A 186 1.47 17.20 5.23
CA LEU A 186 0.95 16.09 4.44
C LEU A 186 0.94 14.81 5.29
N GLY A 187 -0.18 14.11 5.28
CA GLY A 187 -0.30 12.78 5.86
C GLY A 187 -1.09 11.87 4.95
N THR A 188 -0.87 10.56 5.12
CA THR A 188 -1.49 9.51 4.31
C THR A 188 -1.96 8.41 5.23
N VAL A 189 -3.23 8.04 5.11
CA VAL A 189 -3.75 6.78 5.64
C VAL A 189 -4.20 5.93 4.45
N SER A 190 -4.05 4.62 4.57
CA SER A 190 -4.47 3.68 3.53
C SER A 190 -5.15 2.47 4.12
N LEU A 191 -6.14 1.95 3.41
CA LEU A 191 -6.85 0.73 3.76
C LEU A 191 -7.34 0.00 2.52
N VAL A 192 -7.76 -1.26 2.70
CA VAL A 192 -8.43 -2.05 1.68
C VAL A 192 -9.94 -1.88 1.85
N ALA A 193 -10.61 -1.28 0.86
CA ALA A 193 -12.06 -1.10 0.89
C ALA A 193 -12.76 -2.46 0.81
N ARG A 194 -13.86 -2.66 1.54
CA ARG A 194 -14.56 -3.96 1.65
C ARG A 194 -16.00 -3.93 1.16
N GLY A 195 -16.58 -2.74 0.99
CA GLY A 195 -17.91 -2.55 0.42
C GLY A 195 -17.87 -1.71 -0.85
N THR A 196 -18.97 -1.73 -1.59
CA THR A 196 -19.24 -0.85 -2.73
C THR A 196 -20.25 0.24 -2.39
N THR A 197 -20.77 0.26 -1.16
CA THR A 197 -21.72 1.26 -0.68
C THR A 197 -21.04 2.60 -0.43
N SER A 198 -21.84 3.67 -0.43
CA SER A 198 -21.38 4.99 -0.05
C SER A 198 -20.82 4.98 1.37
N GLU A 199 -19.59 5.44 1.56
CA GLU A 199 -18.96 5.51 2.89
C GLU A 199 -18.39 6.92 3.13
N ASN A 200 -18.56 7.44 4.34
CA ASN A 200 -17.95 8.70 4.74
C ASN A 200 -16.44 8.55 4.88
N GLN A 201 -15.70 9.48 4.28
CA GLN A 201 -14.25 9.59 4.42
C GLN A 201 -13.90 10.93 5.03
N PHE A 202 -12.84 10.95 5.84
CA PHE A 202 -12.57 12.05 6.75
C PHE A 202 -11.18 12.65 6.48
N PRO A 203 -11.02 13.53 5.47
CA PRO A 203 -9.74 14.19 5.20
C PRO A 203 -9.15 14.98 6.37
N ALA A 204 -9.98 15.42 7.31
CA ALA A 204 -9.51 16.08 8.52
C ALA A 204 -10.50 15.86 9.68
N VAL A 205 -9.97 15.49 10.84
CA VAL A 205 -10.69 15.30 12.10
C VAL A 205 -9.91 15.97 13.20
N ILE A 206 -10.56 16.85 13.96
CA ILE A 206 -10.03 17.36 15.24
C ILE A 206 -10.49 16.40 16.34
N ALA A 207 -9.67 15.39 16.64
CA ALA A 207 -9.93 14.33 17.62
C ALA A 207 -9.54 14.76 19.05
N SER A 208 -9.83 16.00 19.42
CA SER A 208 -9.44 16.57 20.71
C SER A 208 -10.40 17.66 21.16
N ASN A 209 -10.61 17.72 22.47
CA ASN A 209 -11.34 18.81 23.09
C ASN A 209 -10.62 20.14 22.82
N SER A 210 -11.36 21.07 22.22
CA SER A 210 -10.93 22.43 21.94
C SER A 210 -12.11 23.39 22.08
N LEU A 211 -11.85 24.69 22.06
CA LEU A 211 -12.89 25.70 22.22
C LEU A 211 -13.66 25.87 20.91
N ALA A 212 -14.94 26.24 21.01
CA ALA A 212 -15.70 26.63 19.84
C ALA A 212 -15.03 27.82 19.14
N GLY A 213 -14.94 27.76 17.81
CA GLY A 213 -14.23 28.75 17.01
C GLY A 213 -12.73 28.46 16.80
N ASP A 214 -12.15 27.48 17.50
CA ASP A 214 -10.83 26.94 17.13
C ASP A 214 -10.94 26.27 15.75
N TYR A 215 -9.88 26.33 14.95
CA TYR A 215 -9.94 25.84 13.58
C TYR A 215 -8.61 25.31 13.07
N ILE A 216 -8.72 24.47 12.05
CA ILE A 216 -7.61 24.07 11.18
C ILE A 216 -7.85 24.53 9.75
N SER A 217 -6.78 24.53 8.95
CA SER A 217 -6.85 24.79 7.52
C SER A 217 -6.39 23.57 6.73
N VAL A 218 -7.16 23.19 5.71
CA VAL A 218 -6.90 22.06 4.81
C VAL A 218 -6.74 22.64 3.40
N PRO A 219 -5.50 22.96 2.97
CA PRO A 219 -5.27 23.51 1.63
C PRO A 219 -5.41 22.48 0.51
N TRP A 220 -5.41 21.18 0.81
CA TRP A 220 -5.53 20.12 -0.20
C TRP A 220 -5.94 18.79 0.43
N CYS A 221 -6.70 17.98 -0.32
CA CYS A 221 -6.96 16.59 -0.01
C CYS A 221 -7.16 15.76 -1.29
N SER A 222 -7.00 14.45 -1.19
CA SER A 222 -7.17 13.50 -2.28
C SER A 222 -7.52 12.13 -1.72
N LEU A 223 -8.41 11.42 -2.40
CA LEU A 223 -8.71 10.03 -2.18
C LEU A 223 -8.66 9.31 -3.51
N SER A 224 -7.80 8.30 -3.62
CA SER A 224 -7.68 7.52 -4.85
C SER A 224 -7.27 6.10 -4.54
N ARG A 225 -7.40 5.20 -5.53
CA ARG A 225 -6.76 3.89 -5.46
C ARG A 225 -5.25 4.05 -5.31
N CYS A 226 -4.64 3.12 -4.60
CA CYS A 226 -3.19 3.00 -4.48
C CYS A 226 -2.77 1.54 -4.74
N ALA A 227 -1.48 1.23 -4.58
CA ALA A 227 -1.03 -0.12 -4.27
C ALA A 227 -0.42 -0.12 -2.87
N LEU A 228 -0.19 -1.30 -2.33
CA LEU A 228 0.45 -1.46 -1.02
C LEU A 228 1.80 -2.14 -1.17
N VAL A 229 2.79 -1.73 -0.38
CA VAL A 229 4.05 -2.45 -0.24
C VAL A 229 3.77 -3.82 0.39
N ASP A 230 4.35 -4.86 -0.21
CA ASP A 230 4.23 -6.24 0.24
C ASP A 230 5.57 -6.76 0.76
N ASN A 231 5.77 -6.69 2.08
CA ASN A 231 6.99 -7.21 2.70
C ASN A 231 6.99 -8.74 2.82
N GLY A 232 5.89 -9.42 2.45
CA GLY A 232 5.73 -10.87 2.59
C GLY A 232 5.68 -11.33 4.05
N PRO A 233 4.70 -10.89 4.86
CA PRO A 233 4.53 -11.43 6.20
C PRO A 233 4.17 -12.92 6.16
N ASN A 234 4.70 -13.69 7.11
CA ASN A 234 4.37 -15.10 7.28
C ASN A 234 4.40 -15.45 8.77
N ALA A 235 3.25 -15.81 9.34
CA ALA A 235 3.12 -16.18 10.75
C ALA A 235 3.52 -17.63 11.04
N LEU A 236 3.71 -18.43 10.00
CA LEU A 236 4.04 -19.85 10.06
C LEU A 236 5.56 -20.08 10.04
N LEU A 237 6.00 -21.22 10.54
CA LEU A 237 7.38 -21.66 10.62
C LEU A 237 7.67 -22.70 9.53
N TYR A 238 8.93 -22.75 9.08
CA TYR A 238 9.42 -23.78 8.16
C TYR A 238 8.59 -23.87 6.86
N SER A 239 8.41 -22.74 6.17
CA SER A 239 7.50 -22.61 5.01
C SER A 239 7.79 -23.57 3.85
N ASP A 240 9.05 -24.01 3.73
CA ASP A 240 9.54 -24.87 2.65
C ASP A 240 9.87 -26.29 3.16
N GLN A 241 9.75 -26.53 4.48
CA GLN A 241 10.13 -27.79 5.14
C GLN A 241 8.91 -28.36 5.87
N ILE A 242 7.94 -28.82 5.09
CA ILE A 242 6.66 -29.36 5.56
C ILE A 242 6.90 -30.69 6.29
N ASP A 243 8.00 -31.37 6.00
CA ASP A 243 8.48 -32.55 6.74
C ASP A 243 8.75 -32.26 8.23
N ASN A 244 9.10 -31.01 8.59
CA ASN A 244 9.40 -30.60 9.96
C ASN A 244 8.23 -30.86 10.93
N ALA A 245 8.56 -31.17 12.19
CA ALA A 245 7.58 -31.46 13.25
C ALA A 245 6.65 -30.28 13.59
N ALA A 246 7.00 -29.05 13.21
CA ALA A 246 6.11 -27.89 13.34
C ALA A 246 4.82 -28.04 12.51
N TRP A 247 4.82 -28.87 11.46
CA TRP A 247 3.65 -29.18 10.63
C TRP A 247 3.00 -30.47 11.09
N THR A 248 1.70 -30.41 11.43
CA THR A 248 0.92 -31.61 11.76
C THR A 248 0.48 -32.30 10.49
N LYS A 249 0.68 -33.62 10.44
CA LYS A 249 0.42 -34.47 9.27
C LYS A 249 -0.61 -35.51 9.68
N THR A 250 -1.72 -35.58 8.96
CA THR A 250 -2.79 -36.54 9.24
C THR A 250 -3.06 -37.34 7.97
N ARG A 251 -2.78 -38.64 8.04
CA ARG A 251 -2.99 -39.58 6.92
C ARG A 251 -2.19 -39.22 5.66
N THR A 252 -1.04 -38.61 5.89
CA THR A 252 -0.09 -38.21 4.85
C THR A 252 1.33 -38.52 5.31
N SER A 253 2.21 -38.82 4.35
CA SER A 253 3.66 -38.81 4.55
C SER A 253 4.29 -37.68 3.73
N ILE A 254 5.43 -37.16 4.18
CA ILE A 254 6.16 -36.10 3.47
C ILE A 254 7.48 -36.65 2.95
N THR A 255 7.75 -36.44 1.66
CA THR A 255 9.09 -36.61 1.08
C THR A 255 9.72 -35.25 0.94
N ALA A 256 10.78 -35.00 1.71
CA ALA A 256 11.46 -33.70 1.72
C ALA A 256 12.20 -33.44 0.39
N ASN A 257 12.27 -32.18 -0.05
CA ASN A 257 13.09 -31.74 -1.20
C ASN A 257 12.84 -32.54 -2.50
N ALA A 258 11.60 -32.97 -2.72
CA ALA A 258 11.18 -33.89 -3.76
C ALA A 258 10.99 -33.26 -5.16
N ALA A 259 10.99 -31.93 -5.27
CA ALA A 259 10.88 -31.23 -6.55
C ALA A 259 11.65 -29.90 -6.57
N ILE A 260 11.92 -29.43 -7.79
CA ILE A 260 12.43 -28.07 -8.04
C ILE A 260 11.27 -27.08 -7.89
N ALA A 261 11.40 -26.20 -6.90
CA ALA A 261 10.48 -25.13 -6.59
C ALA A 261 10.55 -23.98 -7.63
N PRO A 262 9.58 -23.05 -7.64
CA PRO A 262 9.56 -21.90 -8.56
C PRO A 262 10.81 -21.00 -8.51
N ASP A 263 11.55 -20.99 -7.40
CA ASP A 263 12.81 -20.24 -7.28
C ASP A 263 14.03 -20.97 -7.89
N GLY A 264 13.83 -22.15 -8.46
CA GLY A 264 14.87 -22.96 -9.08
C GLY A 264 15.64 -23.87 -8.12
N THR A 265 15.30 -23.88 -6.83
CA THR A 265 15.95 -24.74 -5.83
C THR A 265 15.18 -26.04 -5.61
N SER A 266 15.86 -27.12 -5.23
CA SER A 266 15.22 -28.41 -4.90
C SER A 266 14.71 -28.42 -3.47
N THR A 267 13.79 -27.51 -3.13
CA THR A 267 13.30 -27.29 -1.76
C THR A 267 11.80 -27.55 -1.60
N ALA A 268 11.11 -27.96 -2.66
CA ALA A 268 9.70 -28.31 -2.56
C ALA A 268 9.50 -29.72 -1.99
N ASP A 269 8.60 -29.87 -1.04
CA ASP A 269 8.26 -31.15 -0.43
C ASP A 269 7.09 -31.80 -1.15
N ALA A 270 7.03 -33.14 -1.14
CA ALA A 270 5.87 -33.90 -1.62
C ALA A 270 5.00 -34.35 -0.45
N ILE A 271 3.72 -34.01 -0.51
CA ILE A 271 2.67 -34.56 0.37
C ILE A 271 2.10 -35.78 -0.33
N VAL A 272 2.19 -36.94 0.31
CA VAL A 272 1.70 -38.24 -0.23
C VAL A 272 0.60 -38.76 0.68
N GLU A 273 -0.57 -39.08 0.13
CA GLU A 273 -1.69 -39.69 0.87
C GLU A 273 -1.33 -41.10 1.36
N ASP A 274 -1.92 -41.52 2.46
CA ASP A 274 -1.95 -42.94 2.85
C ASP A 274 -3.15 -43.67 2.23
N THR A 275 -3.40 -44.91 2.66
CA THR A 275 -4.50 -45.76 2.16
C THR A 275 -5.73 -45.76 3.07
N SER A 276 -5.83 -44.82 4.01
CA SER A 276 -6.99 -44.71 4.91
C SER A 276 -8.27 -44.46 4.12
N ALA A 277 -9.34 -45.21 4.43
CA ALA A 277 -10.57 -45.17 3.64
C ALA A 277 -11.52 -44.04 4.04
N SER A 278 -12.20 -43.45 3.03
CA SER A 278 -13.31 -42.49 3.19
C SER A 278 -13.01 -41.31 4.12
N THR A 279 -11.85 -40.68 3.96
CA THR A 279 -11.37 -39.67 4.89
C THR A 279 -10.50 -38.63 4.21
N ASN A 280 -10.04 -37.65 4.98
CA ASN A 280 -9.21 -36.54 4.50
C ASN A 280 -7.72 -36.83 4.76
N HIS A 281 -6.89 -36.30 3.86
CA HIS A 281 -5.42 -36.36 3.90
C HIS A 281 -4.88 -34.93 4.05
N ILE A 282 -4.36 -34.62 5.23
CA ILE A 282 -4.24 -33.23 5.69
C ILE A 282 -2.83 -32.90 6.17
N VAL A 283 -2.37 -31.71 5.80
CA VAL A 283 -1.25 -31.02 6.44
C VAL A 283 -1.72 -29.68 7.01
N THR A 284 -1.35 -29.37 8.25
CA THR A 284 -1.76 -28.13 8.92
C THR A 284 -0.68 -27.54 9.81
N GLN A 285 -0.68 -26.21 9.96
CA GLN A 285 0.08 -25.52 10.98
C GLN A 285 -0.64 -24.25 11.41
N SER A 286 -0.69 -24.04 12.73
CA SER A 286 -1.29 -22.87 13.35
C SER A 286 -0.28 -21.97 14.04
N SER A 287 -0.55 -20.68 14.03
CA SER A 287 0.04 -19.67 14.90
C SER A 287 -1.02 -18.95 15.73
N THR A 288 -0.59 -18.13 16.69
CA THR A 288 -1.48 -17.31 17.51
C THR A 288 -1.48 -15.85 17.06
N ARG A 289 -2.58 -15.15 17.33
CA ARG A 289 -2.78 -13.72 17.08
C ARG A 289 -3.63 -13.08 18.17
N ALA A 290 -3.70 -11.75 18.19
CA ALA A 290 -4.62 -11.02 19.06
C ALA A 290 -6.09 -11.34 18.69
N SER A 291 -6.97 -11.38 19.70
CA SER A 291 -8.41 -11.60 19.48
C SER A 291 -9.06 -10.33 18.93
N VAL A 292 -8.95 -10.14 17.61
CA VAL A 292 -9.54 -9.02 16.89
C VAL A 292 -10.15 -9.51 15.60
N ALA A 293 -11.25 -8.90 15.20
CA ALA A 293 -11.79 -9.15 13.90
C ALA A 293 -10.85 -8.46 12.88
N GLU A 294 -10.19 -9.24 12.02
CA GLU A 294 -9.40 -8.72 10.89
C GLU A 294 -9.44 -9.66 9.66
N ASP A 295 -8.93 -9.18 8.52
CA ASP A 295 -8.74 -10.01 7.33
C ASP A 295 -7.47 -10.87 7.44
N LEU A 296 -7.60 -12.14 7.06
CA LEU A 296 -6.52 -13.12 7.04
C LEU A 296 -6.33 -13.69 5.64
N CYS A 297 -5.10 -14.06 5.32
CA CYS A 297 -4.70 -14.70 4.07
C CYS A 297 -3.88 -15.96 4.37
N ALA A 298 -4.30 -17.12 3.88
CA ALA A 298 -3.48 -18.33 3.82
C ALA A 298 -3.02 -18.53 2.37
N TYR A 299 -1.76 -18.87 2.16
CA TYR A 299 -1.16 -19.00 0.83
C TYR A 299 -0.16 -20.15 0.74
N GLY A 300 0.12 -20.59 -0.48
CA GLY A 300 1.13 -21.60 -0.77
C GLY A 300 1.34 -21.78 -2.28
N TYR A 301 2.42 -22.45 -2.66
CA TYR A 301 2.66 -22.85 -4.03
C TYR A 301 2.44 -24.35 -4.13
N PHE A 302 1.71 -24.78 -5.15
CA PHE A 302 1.33 -26.17 -5.35
C PHE A 302 1.54 -26.61 -6.78
N LYS A 303 1.88 -27.89 -6.95
CA LYS A 303 2.00 -28.55 -8.25
C LYS A 303 1.55 -29.99 -8.10
N ARG A 304 0.84 -30.53 -9.10
CA ARG A 304 0.52 -31.98 -9.10
C ARG A 304 1.81 -32.80 -9.10
N GLY A 305 1.91 -33.75 -8.19
CA GLY A 305 2.98 -34.74 -8.14
C GLY A 305 2.61 -35.97 -8.95
N SER A 306 2.72 -37.14 -8.33
CA SER A 306 2.20 -38.38 -8.93
C SER A 306 0.67 -38.36 -8.93
N GLY A 307 0.06 -38.81 -10.02
CA GLY A 307 -1.40 -38.86 -10.16
C GLY A 307 -2.04 -37.51 -10.50
N THR A 308 -3.29 -37.34 -10.10
CA THR A 308 -4.16 -36.22 -10.52
C THR A 308 -4.75 -35.44 -9.34
N ARG A 309 -4.10 -35.50 -8.17
CA ARG A 309 -4.60 -34.85 -6.96
C ARG A 309 -4.53 -33.33 -7.07
N ASP A 310 -5.58 -32.71 -6.59
CA ASP A 310 -5.70 -31.27 -6.44
C ASP A 310 -5.56 -30.87 -4.98
N VAL A 311 -5.68 -29.57 -4.69
CA VAL A 311 -5.52 -29.06 -3.34
C VAL A 311 -6.74 -28.26 -2.92
N ARG A 312 -7.21 -28.47 -1.70
CA ARG A 312 -8.13 -27.56 -1.03
C ARG A 312 -7.39 -26.90 0.12
N MET A 313 -7.44 -25.58 0.14
CA MET A 313 -6.83 -24.81 1.22
C MET A 313 -7.91 -24.19 2.08
N TYR A 314 -7.58 -24.05 3.36
CA TYR A 314 -8.37 -23.30 4.31
C TYR A 314 -7.52 -22.24 5.01
N VAL A 315 -8.13 -21.09 5.24
CA VAL A 315 -7.76 -20.22 6.35
C VAL A 315 -8.72 -20.53 7.49
N LEU A 316 -8.20 -21.18 8.53
CA LEU A 316 -8.98 -21.45 9.75
C LEU A 316 -8.55 -20.51 10.86
N VAL A 317 -9.51 -20.22 11.71
CA VAL A 317 -9.31 -19.36 12.86
C VAL A 317 -9.66 -20.11 14.14
N ASP A 318 -10.64 -21.01 14.03
CA ASP A 318 -10.94 -22.10 14.97
C ASP A 318 -11.64 -23.25 14.19
N GLY A 319 -11.90 -24.39 14.83
CA GLY A 319 -12.55 -25.54 14.18
C GLY A 319 -13.99 -25.29 13.71
N SER A 320 -14.60 -24.14 14.01
CA SER A 320 -15.95 -23.74 13.61
C SER A 320 -15.98 -22.59 12.60
N ASN A 321 -14.96 -21.72 12.60
CA ASN A 321 -14.84 -20.56 11.73
C ASN A 321 -13.67 -20.75 10.76
N TYR A 322 -14.02 -20.95 9.49
CA TYR A 322 -13.03 -21.08 8.43
C TYR A 322 -13.57 -20.58 7.10
N ALA A 323 -12.65 -20.30 6.19
CA ALA A 323 -12.92 -20.10 4.78
C ALA A 323 -11.99 -21.00 3.97
N GLY A 324 -12.46 -21.53 2.86
CA GLY A 324 -11.65 -22.44 2.05
C GLY A 324 -12.05 -22.47 0.59
N CYS A 325 -11.12 -22.91 -0.25
CA CYS A 325 -11.34 -23.05 -1.68
C CYS A 325 -10.57 -24.27 -2.21
N THR A 326 -11.15 -24.95 -3.19
CA THR A 326 -10.48 -26.00 -3.96
C THR A 326 -9.83 -25.38 -5.19
N PHE A 327 -8.59 -25.75 -5.46
CA PHE A 327 -7.80 -25.33 -6.61
C PHE A 327 -7.52 -26.52 -7.50
N ASP A 328 -8.04 -26.48 -8.73
CA ASP A 328 -7.72 -27.46 -9.77
C ASP A 328 -6.34 -27.10 -10.36
N LEU A 329 -5.33 -27.88 -10.00
CA LEU A 329 -3.94 -27.69 -10.43
C LEU A 329 -3.69 -28.23 -11.83
N GLY A 330 -4.60 -29.05 -12.38
CA GLY A 330 -4.54 -29.52 -13.76
C GLY A 330 -5.06 -28.46 -14.73
N ALA A 331 -6.15 -27.79 -14.36
CA ALA A 331 -6.75 -26.70 -15.15
C ALA A 331 -6.15 -25.32 -14.82
N GLY A 332 -5.51 -25.15 -13.66
CA GLY A 332 -5.01 -23.86 -13.20
C GLY A 332 -6.11 -22.91 -12.76
N THR A 333 -7.19 -23.43 -12.18
CA THR A 333 -8.39 -22.66 -11.82
C THR A 333 -8.77 -22.79 -10.34
N ALA A 334 -9.24 -21.70 -9.74
CA ALA A 334 -9.83 -21.71 -8.40
C ALA A 334 -11.33 -22.00 -8.49
N GLY A 335 -11.83 -22.82 -7.57
CA GLY A 335 -13.26 -23.06 -7.39
C GLY A 335 -13.98 -21.87 -6.74
N THR A 336 -15.25 -22.08 -6.37
CA THR A 336 -16.00 -21.10 -5.58
C THR A 336 -15.57 -21.18 -4.11
N PRO A 337 -15.07 -20.09 -3.50
CA PRO A 337 -14.67 -20.11 -2.10
C PRO A 337 -15.90 -20.25 -1.18
N GLY A 338 -15.77 -21.11 -0.18
CA GLY A 338 -16.78 -21.37 0.85
C GLY A 338 -16.38 -20.78 2.20
N LEU A 339 -17.37 -20.67 3.09
CA LEU A 339 -17.22 -20.19 4.45
C LEU A 339 -18.07 -21.03 5.41
N ASN A 340 -17.64 -21.10 6.66
CA ASN A 340 -18.38 -21.72 7.76
C ASN A 340 -18.30 -20.82 9.01
N GLY A 341 -19.35 -20.85 9.82
CA GLY A 341 -19.45 -20.01 11.01
C GLY A 341 -19.70 -18.53 10.68
N SER A 342 -18.96 -17.64 11.34
CA SER A 342 -19.10 -16.18 11.26
C SER A 342 -18.03 -15.49 10.41
N ALA A 343 -17.18 -16.25 9.71
CA ALA A 343 -16.24 -15.70 8.74
C ALA A 343 -17.00 -15.07 7.56
N THR A 344 -16.50 -13.95 7.04
CA THR A 344 -17.11 -13.20 5.92
C THR A 344 -16.06 -12.84 4.86
N ASN A 345 -16.47 -12.26 3.73
CA ASN A 345 -15.57 -11.77 2.67
C ASN A 345 -14.56 -12.81 2.15
N THR A 346 -15.02 -14.06 1.98
CA THR A 346 -14.19 -15.14 1.46
C THR A 346 -13.81 -14.89 0.00
N ARG A 347 -12.53 -15.06 -0.32
CA ARG A 347 -11.96 -14.87 -1.66
C ARG A 347 -10.87 -15.91 -1.89
N ALA A 348 -10.68 -16.31 -3.15
CA ALA A 348 -9.62 -17.22 -3.53
C ALA A 348 -8.91 -16.73 -4.79
N PHE A 349 -7.61 -16.97 -4.85
CA PHE A 349 -6.75 -16.55 -5.95
C PHE A 349 -5.87 -17.72 -6.37
N ILE A 350 -5.74 -17.92 -7.68
CA ILE A 350 -4.77 -18.83 -8.27
C ILE A 350 -3.98 -18.09 -9.33
N ARG A 351 -2.69 -18.36 -9.40
CA ARG A 351 -1.77 -17.75 -10.35
C ARG A 351 -0.72 -18.75 -10.77
N ASP A 352 -0.44 -18.83 -12.06
CA ASP A 352 0.69 -19.58 -12.60
C ASP A 352 2.03 -19.01 -12.09
N ALA A 353 2.87 -19.88 -11.53
CA ALA A 353 4.21 -19.60 -11.05
C ALA A 353 5.30 -20.26 -11.93
N GLY A 354 4.91 -20.81 -13.08
CA GLY A 354 5.80 -21.44 -14.05
C GLY A 354 6.03 -22.93 -13.78
N ASN A 355 6.38 -23.68 -14.83
CA ASN A 355 6.71 -25.11 -14.74
C ASN A 355 5.62 -25.98 -14.08
N GLY A 356 4.35 -25.60 -14.22
CA GLY A 356 3.19 -26.28 -13.65
C GLY A 356 2.95 -26.01 -12.16
N TRP A 357 3.67 -25.05 -11.57
CA TRP A 357 3.41 -24.55 -10.23
C TRP A 357 2.34 -23.47 -10.25
N TYR A 358 1.50 -23.46 -9.23
CA TYR A 358 0.49 -22.43 -9.00
C TYR A 358 0.64 -21.85 -7.60
N TYR A 359 0.73 -20.52 -7.52
CA TYR A 359 0.46 -19.81 -6.29
C TYR A 359 -1.04 -19.82 -6.03
N CYS A 360 -1.44 -20.29 -4.85
CA CYS A 360 -2.82 -20.36 -4.40
C CYS A 360 -2.97 -19.58 -3.08
N ALA A 361 -4.03 -18.80 -2.94
CA ALA A 361 -4.34 -18.07 -1.72
C ALA A 361 -5.83 -18.06 -1.42
N VAL A 362 -6.18 -18.17 -0.15
CA VAL A 362 -7.55 -18.02 0.38
C VAL A 362 -7.54 -16.91 1.42
N LEU A 363 -8.51 -16.00 1.32
CA LEU A 363 -8.67 -14.87 2.22
C LEU A 363 -10.05 -14.85 2.82
N ALA A 364 -10.15 -14.42 4.08
CA ALA A 364 -11.44 -14.11 4.70
C ALA A 364 -11.30 -13.11 5.83
N ARG A 365 -12.37 -12.34 6.04
CA ARG A 365 -12.60 -11.52 7.23
C ARG A 365 -13.01 -12.44 8.37
N CYS A 366 -12.11 -12.62 9.31
CA CYS A 366 -12.27 -13.54 10.42
C CYS A 366 -12.76 -12.80 11.69
N PRO A 367 -13.60 -13.43 12.54
CA PRO A 367 -14.08 -12.81 13.77
C PRO A 367 -12.95 -12.64 14.80
N ALA A 368 -13.28 -12.02 15.95
CA ALA A 368 -12.34 -11.84 17.05
C ALA A 368 -12.02 -13.18 17.74
N THR A 369 -10.95 -13.81 17.27
CA THR A 369 -10.44 -15.11 17.72
C THR A 369 -8.91 -15.13 17.66
N THR A 370 -8.28 -16.05 18.39
CA THR A 370 -6.82 -16.03 18.61
C THR A 370 -6.01 -16.94 17.67
N GLY A 371 -6.65 -17.75 16.84
CA GLY A 371 -5.96 -18.65 15.91
C GLY A 371 -5.66 -17.98 14.56
N LEU A 372 -4.58 -18.41 13.93
CA LEU A 372 -4.29 -18.20 12.51
C LEU A 372 -3.74 -19.52 11.98
N ASN A 373 -4.53 -20.25 11.20
CA ASN A 373 -4.20 -21.60 10.76
C ASN A 373 -4.32 -21.72 9.24
N ILE A 374 -3.39 -22.48 8.65
CA ILE A 374 -3.54 -23.03 7.31
C ILE A 374 -3.80 -24.54 7.42
N GLU A 375 -4.75 -25.01 6.64
CA GLU A 375 -4.96 -26.45 6.41
C GLU A 375 -4.97 -26.72 4.91
N ILE A 376 -4.33 -27.80 4.53
CA ILE A 376 -4.15 -28.25 3.17
C ILE A 376 -4.68 -29.67 3.10
N ASP A 377 -5.78 -29.84 2.36
CA ASP A 377 -6.37 -31.13 2.07
C ASP A 377 -6.01 -31.52 0.64
N MET A 378 -5.57 -32.75 0.46
CA MET A 378 -5.53 -33.33 -0.89
C MET A 378 -6.95 -33.61 -1.39
N VAL A 379 -7.16 -33.41 -2.70
CA VAL A 379 -8.46 -33.57 -3.35
C VAL A 379 -8.37 -34.61 -4.45
N SER A 380 -9.33 -35.53 -4.46
CA SER A 380 -9.51 -36.53 -5.51
C SER A 380 -10.89 -36.38 -6.13
N ALA A 381 -10.94 -36.17 -7.46
CA ALA A 381 -12.18 -36.01 -8.22
C ALA A 381 -13.18 -35.00 -7.58
N GLY A 382 -12.67 -33.89 -7.04
CA GLY A 382 -13.47 -32.84 -6.40
C GLY A 382 -13.90 -33.10 -4.95
N SER A 383 -13.49 -34.22 -4.34
CA SER A 383 -13.78 -34.55 -2.94
C SER A 383 -12.50 -34.53 -2.08
N THR A 384 -12.60 -33.99 -0.87
CA THR A 384 -11.57 -34.14 0.17
C THR A 384 -11.72 -35.42 0.99
N SER A 385 -12.84 -36.14 0.87
CA SER A 385 -13.07 -37.43 1.51
C SER A 385 -13.03 -38.54 0.46
N TYR A 386 -12.01 -39.38 0.53
CA TYR A 386 -11.82 -40.52 -0.36
C TYR A 386 -10.88 -41.56 0.29
N THR A 387 -10.65 -42.68 -0.40
CA THR A 387 -9.63 -43.66 -0.01
C THR A 387 -8.37 -43.38 -0.83
N GLY A 388 -7.29 -42.96 -0.19
CA GLY A 388 -6.03 -42.72 -0.88
C GLY A 388 -5.38 -44.00 -1.40
N ASP A 389 -4.45 -43.84 -2.34
CA ASP A 389 -3.76 -44.97 -2.99
C ASP A 389 -2.34 -45.22 -2.45
N GLY A 390 -1.87 -44.42 -1.50
CA GLY A 390 -0.52 -44.55 -0.91
C GLY A 390 0.62 -44.00 -1.78
N THR A 391 0.33 -43.43 -2.95
CA THR A 391 1.34 -43.07 -3.97
C THR A 391 1.12 -41.74 -4.66
N SER A 392 -0.13 -41.29 -4.82
CA SER A 392 -0.49 -40.01 -5.39
C SER A 392 -0.02 -38.87 -4.48
N SER A 393 0.44 -37.78 -5.09
CA SER A 393 1.05 -36.70 -4.35
C SER A 393 0.79 -35.31 -4.94
N ILE A 394 0.96 -34.31 -4.09
CA ILE A 394 1.09 -32.91 -4.49
C ILE A 394 2.43 -32.39 -3.97
N TYR A 395 3.11 -31.56 -4.76
CA TYR A 395 4.25 -30.79 -4.28
C TYR A 395 3.76 -29.48 -3.67
N ALA A 396 4.37 -29.09 -2.55
CA ALA A 396 4.03 -27.88 -1.82
C ALA A 396 5.30 -27.09 -1.43
N TRP A 397 5.21 -25.76 -1.50
CA TRP A 397 6.33 -24.86 -1.25
C TRP A 397 5.85 -23.48 -0.76
N ARG A 398 6.64 -22.79 0.07
CA ARG A 398 6.33 -21.47 0.65
C ARG A 398 4.93 -21.37 1.26
N LEU A 399 4.57 -22.35 2.09
CA LEU A 399 3.32 -22.29 2.83
C LEU A 399 3.36 -21.19 3.88
N GLY A 400 2.25 -20.46 4.02
CA GLY A 400 2.19 -19.36 4.96
C GLY A 400 0.77 -18.89 5.26
N ALA A 401 0.68 -18.13 6.33
CA ALA A 401 -0.53 -17.42 6.71
C ALA A 401 -0.16 -16.02 7.23
N ALA A 402 -0.94 -15.01 6.86
CA ALA A 402 -0.67 -13.62 7.13
C ALA A 402 -1.92 -12.85 7.55
N ARG A 403 -1.72 -11.81 8.35
CA ARG A 403 -2.74 -10.81 8.68
C ARG A 403 -2.84 -9.80 7.55
N SER A 404 -3.52 -10.18 6.46
CA SER A 404 -3.66 -9.35 5.27
C SER A 404 -5.02 -9.50 4.60
N GLY A 405 -5.55 -8.38 4.13
CA GLY A 405 -6.77 -8.31 3.30
C GLY A 405 -6.52 -8.48 1.80
N LEU A 406 -5.28 -8.75 1.39
CA LEU A 406 -4.87 -8.97 0.00
C LEU A 406 -3.94 -10.18 -0.06
N PRO A 407 -3.82 -10.87 -1.21
CA PRO A 407 -2.77 -11.85 -1.40
C PRO A 407 -1.40 -11.25 -1.06
N THR A 408 -0.51 -12.08 -0.52
CA THR A 408 0.87 -11.69 -0.18
C THR A 408 1.84 -12.61 -0.90
N ARG A 409 2.98 -12.08 -1.32
CA ARG A 409 4.09 -12.87 -1.86
C ARG A 409 4.51 -13.94 -0.85
N GLY A 410 4.88 -15.12 -1.34
CA GLY A 410 5.37 -16.19 -0.48
C GLY A 410 6.72 -15.82 0.14
N ALA A 411 6.77 -15.79 1.47
CA ALA A 411 8.01 -15.53 2.22
C ALA A 411 8.55 -16.79 2.89
N LEU A 412 9.88 -16.95 2.83
CA LEU A 412 10.60 -18.00 3.53
C LEU A 412 10.47 -17.81 5.03
N THR A 413 10.11 -18.86 5.75
CA THR A 413 10.31 -18.92 7.20
C THR A 413 11.05 -20.18 7.57
N THR A 414 11.89 -20.06 8.61
CA THR A 414 12.57 -21.18 9.23
C THR A 414 12.02 -21.33 10.65
N GLY A 415 12.87 -21.48 11.67
CA GLY A 415 12.46 -21.45 13.07
C GLY A 415 12.00 -20.08 13.58
N THR A 416 11.76 -19.10 12.70
CA THR A 416 11.29 -17.76 13.05
C THR A 416 10.24 -17.28 12.06
N ALA A 417 9.09 -16.88 12.58
CA ALA A 417 8.01 -16.27 11.81
C ALA A 417 8.36 -14.82 11.44
N LEU A 418 7.81 -14.35 10.33
CA LEU A 418 7.96 -12.98 9.82
C LEU A 418 6.66 -12.20 10.01
N ALA A 419 6.34 -11.80 11.24
CA ALA A 419 5.08 -11.13 11.54
C ALA A 419 4.83 -9.84 10.71
N SER A 420 5.89 -9.10 10.38
CA SER A 420 5.84 -7.85 9.58
C SER A 420 6.51 -7.97 8.21
N GLY A 421 6.85 -9.18 7.78
CA GLY A 421 7.59 -9.45 6.55
C GLY A 421 9.07 -9.06 6.60
N THR A 422 9.72 -9.04 5.43
CA THR A 422 11.12 -8.67 5.24
C THR A 422 11.22 -7.24 4.74
N ASN A 423 12.07 -6.44 5.38
CA ASN A 423 12.36 -5.07 4.96
C ASN A 423 12.84 -5.01 3.50
N GLN A 424 12.36 -4.02 2.75
CA GLN A 424 12.70 -3.80 1.36
C GLN A 424 13.36 -2.44 1.18
N THR A 425 14.59 -2.43 0.65
CA THR A 425 15.32 -1.22 0.30
C THR A 425 15.91 -1.34 -1.10
N GLY A 426 16.43 -0.23 -1.64
CA GLY A 426 17.00 -0.21 -2.98
C GLY A 426 16.00 0.24 -4.04
N SER A 427 16.22 -0.19 -5.28
CA SER A 427 15.58 0.32 -6.50
C SER A 427 14.42 -0.54 -6.99
N GLY A 428 13.85 -1.37 -6.11
CA GLY A 428 12.65 -2.12 -6.43
C GLY A 428 11.88 -2.60 -5.21
N LEU A 429 10.56 -2.72 -5.35
CA LEU A 429 9.63 -3.07 -4.27
C LEU A 429 8.58 -4.05 -4.78
N TYR A 430 8.31 -5.10 -4.00
CA TYR A 430 7.16 -5.96 -4.18
C TYR A 430 5.90 -5.23 -3.72
N LEU A 431 4.86 -5.28 -4.57
CA LEU A 431 3.58 -4.64 -4.34
C LEU A 431 2.44 -5.66 -4.31
N LYS A 432 1.37 -5.32 -3.60
CA LYS A 432 0.09 -6.04 -3.58
C LYS A 432 -1.11 -5.10 -3.74
N GLY A 433 -2.24 -5.65 -4.18
CA GLY A 433 -3.48 -4.90 -4.37
C GLY A 433 -3.55 -4.08 -5.66
N LEU A 434 -2.70 -4.39 -6.63
CA LEU A 434 -2.80 -3.87 -7.99
C LEU A 434 -4.06 -4.46 -8.67
N PRO A 435 -4.63 -3.78 -9.70
CA PRO A 435 -5.63 -4.40 -10.57
C PRO A 435 -5.11 -5.75 -11.10
N ALA A 436 -5.89 -6.83 -11.04
CA ALA A 436 -5.40 -8.16 -11.43
C ALA A 436 -5.16 -8.27 -12.95
N ASN A 437 -4.18 -9.08 -13.36
CA ASN A 437 -3.84 -9.37 -14.76
C ASN A 437 -3.68 -8.12 -15.64
N THR A 438 -3.09 -7.06 -15.09
CA THR A 438 -3.02 -5.77 -15.78
C THR A 438 -1.57 -5.47 -16.13
N GLN A 439 -1.32 -5.27 -17.43
CA GLN A 439 -0.03 -4.85 -17.95
C GLN A 439 0.00 -3.33 -18.09
N ASN A 440 1.20 -2.74 -17.98
CA ASN A 440 1.46 -1.32 -18.14
C ASN A 440 0.56 -0.43 -17.25
N ILE A 441 0.40 -0.83 -15.99
CA ILE A 441 -0.32 -0.04 -14.97
C ILE A 441 0.32 1.34 -14.84
N ARG A 442 1.64 1.38 -14.93
CA ARG A 442 2.47 2.56 -15.12
C ARG A 442 3.60 2.25 -16.09
N ALA A 443 3.91 3.19 -16.96
CA ALA A 443 4.98 3.05 -17.93
C ALA A 443 6.34 3.37 -17.30
N ALA A 444 7.42 2.90 -17.94
CA ALA A 444 8.76 3.37 -17.62
C ALA A 444 8.84 4.89 -17.85
N GLY A 445 9.45 5.61 -16.92
CA GLY A 445 9.51 7.08 -16.92
C GLY A 445 8.39 7.77 -16.13
N ASP A 446 7.30 7.07 -15.81
CA ASP A 446 6.25 7.60 -14.93
C ASP A 446 6.78 7.78 -13.51
N MET A 447 6.21 8.73 -12.77
CA MET A 447 6.55 8.97 -11.37
C MET A 447 5.49 8.40 -10.43
N VAL A 448 5.94 7.86 -9.30
CA VAL A 448 5.08 7.37 -8.21
C VAL A 448 5.64 7.80 -6.87
N GLU A 449 4.76 7.99 -5.90
CA GLU A 449 5.14 8.36 -4.54
C GLU A 449 5.04 7.14 -3.62
N ILE A 450 6.10 6.85 -2.87
CA ILE A 450 6.16 5.76 -1.91
C ILE A 450 6.09 6.37 -0.51
N VAL A 451 5.11 5.96 0.29
CA VAL A 451 5.01 6.36 1.70
C VAL A 451 6.04 5.59 2.52
N LEU A 452 6.89 6.31 3.25
CA LEU A 452 7.89 5.78 4.18
C LEU A 452 7.46 6.10 5.62
N PRO A 453 8.10 5.50 6.64
CA PRO A 453 7.67 5.67 8.03
C PRO A 453 7.65 7.12 8.53
N THR A 454 8.47 8.02 7.98
CA THR A 454 8.55 9.42 8.45
C THR A 454 8.33 10.47 7.36
N TYR A 455 8.35 10.10 6.07
CA TYR A 455 8.10 10.98 4.93
C TYR A 455 7.63 10.17 3.72
N SER A 456 7.40 10.81 2.57
CA SER A 456 7.18 10.11 1.31
C SER A 456 8.25 10.45 0.28
N GLN A 457 8.59 9.48 -0.56
CA GLN A 457 9.63 9.61 -1.57
C GLN A 457 9.03 9.51 -2.96
N LEU A 458 9.34 10.49 -3.82
CA LEU A 458 8.99 10.43 -5.24
C LEU A 458 10.05 9.60 -5.98
N VAL A 459 9.62 8.64 -6.79
CA VAL A 459 10.51 7.82 -7.61
C VAL A 459 10.03 7.77 -9.05
N ARG A 460 10.96 7.59 -9.99
CA ARG A 460 10.69 7.41 -11.41
C ARG A 460 10.91 5.95 -11.80
N LEU A 461 9.94 5.37 -12.49
CA LEU A 461 9.97 3.97 -12.91
C LEU A 461 11.04 3.75 -13.99
N THR A 462 11.78 2.64 -13.88
CA THR A 462 12.77 2.21 -14.88
C THR A 462 12.24 1.11 -15.80
N ALA A 463 11.10 0.51 -15.46
CA ALA A 463 10.38 -0.47 -16.24
C ALA A 463 8.86 -0.27 -16.08
N ALA A 464 8.07 -0.86 -16.97
CA ALA A 464 6.62 -0.87 -16.81
C ALA A 464 6.24 -1.64 -15.53
N LEU A 465 5.22 -1.16 -14.82
CA LEU A 465 4.61 -1.88 -13.70
C LEU A 465 3.50 -2.77 -14.22
N ASP A 466 3.67 -4.07 -14.04
CA ASP A 466 2.69 -5.09 -14.37
C ASP A 466 2.21 -5.79 -13.09
N SER A 467 1.04 -6.42 -13.18
CA SER A 467 0.49 -7.26 -12.13
C SER A 467 0.03 -8.62 -12.65
N ASP A 468 -0.02 -9.57 -11.73
CA ASP A 468 -0.51 -10.90 -11.97
C ASP A 468 -1.98 -11.11 -11.56
N ALA A 469 -2.48 -12.35 -11.68
CA ALA A 469 -3.85 -12.71 -11.34
C ALA A 469 -4.23 -12.52 -9.85
N ALA A 470 -3.24 -12.44 -8.96
CA ALA A 470 -3.43 -12.16 -7.54
C ALA A 470 -3.29 -10.66 -7.21
N GLY A 471 -3.02 -9.81 -8.22
CA GLY A 471 -2.76 -8.39 -8.01
C GLY A 471 -1.42 -8.10 -7.34
N LEU A 472 -0.47 -9.05 -7.41
CA LEU A 472 0.91 -8.84 -6.99
C LEU A 472 1.72 -8.30 -8.18
N GLY A 473 2.72 -7.48 -7.89
CA GLY A 473 3.60 -6.90 -8.90
C GLY A 473 4.95 -6.49 -8.32
N TYR A 474 5.87 -6.08 -9.20
CA TYR A 474 7.20 -5.62 -8.81
C TYR A 474 7.47 -4.25 -9.42
N LEU A 475 7.62 -3.25 -8.55
CA LEU A 475 7.93 -1.89 -8.94
C LEU A 475 9.44 -1.74 -9.09
N GLN A 476 9.90 -1.23 -10.24
CA GLN A 476 11.31 -0.94 -10.50
C GLN A 476 11.49 0.54 -10.76
N PHE A 477 12.45 1.16 -10.08
CA PHE A 477 12.62 2.61 -10.11
C PHE A 477 14.07 3.02 -9.89
N GLU A 478 14.44 4.22 -10.30
CA GLU A 478 15.85 4.60 -10.37
C GLU A 478 16.42 4.97 -8.98
N ASN A 479 15.76 5.86 -8.25
CA ASN A 479 16.26 6.39 -6.99
C ASN A 479 15.96 5.41 -5.86
N PRO A 480 16.96 4.79 -5.21
CA PRO A 480 16.71 3.76 -4.22
C PRO A 480 15.99 4.32 -2.98
N VAL A 481 15.03 3.56 -2.46
CA VAL A 481 14.47 3.81 -1.12
C VAL A 481 15.47 3.34 -0.08
N ARG A 482 15.78 4.21 0.88
CA ARG A 482 16.83 3.99 1.89
C ARG A 482 16.30 3.51 3.24
N THR A 483 15.07 3.89 3.54
CA THR A 483 14.30 3.38 4.66
C THR A 483 13.28 2.42 4.11
N SER A 484 13.16 1.23 4.71
CA SER A 484 12.13 0.29 4.29
C SER A 484 10.75 0.90 4.53
N PRO A 485 9.87 0.93 3.52
CA PRO A 485 8.46 1.13 3.76
C PRO A 485 7.94 0.03 4.71
N ALA A 486 6.92 0.35 5.50
CA ALA A 486 6.22 -0.65 6.30
C ALA A 486 5.40 -1.58 5.38
N ASP A 487 5.08 -2.79 5.84
CA ASP A 487 4.07 -3.61 5.13
C ASP A 487 2.76 -2.83 5.11
N ASN A 488 2.06 -2.86 3.97
CA ASN A 488 0.86 -2.04 3.72
C ASN A 488 1.10 -0.53 3.65
N ALA A 489 2.34 -0.05 3.55
CA ALA A 489 2.59 1.34 3.17
C ALA A 489 2.06 1.61 1.76
N ALA A 490 1.44 2.77 1.56
CA ALA A 490 0.84 3.11 0.28
C ALA A 490 1.88 3.49 -0.77
N VAL A 491 1.66 3.03 -2.00
CA VAL A 491 2.31 3.51 -3.22
C VAL A 491 1.27 4.25 -4.04
N ILE A 492 1.51 5.54 -4.24
CA ILE A 492 0.55 6.48 -4.77
C ILE A 492 0.81 6.77 -6.24
N PHE A 493 -0.26 6.65 -7.02
CA PHE A 493 -0.24 6.75 -8.47
C PHE A 493 -0.96 8.00 -9.01
N ASN A 494 -1.88 8.59 -8.24
CA ASN A 494 -2.61 9.79 -8.59
C ASN A 494 -2.00 10.98 -7.85
N GLN A 495 -1.63 12.04 -8.56
CA GLN A 495 -1.00 13.23 -7.97
C GLN A 495 0.16 12.88 -7.00
N PRO A 496 1.19 12.13 -7.44
CA PRO A 496 2.34 11.83 -6.59
C PRO A 496 3.09 13.13 -6.24
N MET A 497 3.58 13.25 -5.01
CA MET A 497 4.22 14.47 -4.52
C MET A 497 5.71 14.28 -4.25
N MET A 498 6.50 15.29 -4.64
CA MET A 498 7.86 15.47 -4.13
C MET A 498 7.80 16.28 -2.84
N ARG A 499 8.55 15.82 -1.82
CA ARG A 499 8.90 16.59 -0.63
C ARG A 499 10.28 17.23 -0.81
N GLY A 500 10.34 18.55 -0.90
CA GLY A 500 11.58 19.28 -1.11
C GLY A 500 11.85 20.37 -0.07
N ILE A 501 13.10 20.82 -0.03
CA ILE A 501 13.54 22.06 0.63
C ILE A 501 14.10 23.01 -0.42
N LEU A 502 14.08 24.31 -0.13
CA LEU A 502 14.71 25.30 -1.00
C LEU A 502 16.21 25.05 -1.14
N SER A 503 16.72 25.06 -2.36
CA SER A 503 18.16 24.95 -2.63
C SER A 503 18.91 26.20 -2.19
N GLU A 504 18.25 27.35 -2.11
CA GLU A 504 18.76 28.67 -1.69
C GLU A 504 17.71 29.48 -0.93
N GLY A 505 18.08 30.65 -0.40
CA GLY A 505 17.10 31.52 0.26
C GLY A 505 16.02 31.97 -0.73
N PRO A 506 14.76 32.14 -0.31
CA PRO A 506 13.71 32.54 -1.23
C PRO A 506 13.98 33.96 -1.74
N ALA A 507 14.05 34.14 -3.05
CA ALA A 507 14.16 35.42 -3.73
C ALA A 507 13.02 35.56 -4.73
N TRP A 508 12.44 36.76 -4.85
CA TRP A 508 11.33 36.99 -5.79
C TRP A 508 11.51 38.31 -6.54
N PRO A 509 11.53 38.30 -7.88
CA PRO A 509 11.48 39.53 -8.64
C PRO A 509 10.08 40.13 -8.52
N THR A 510 10.00 41.40 -8.13
CA THR A 510 8.74 42.15 -8.13
C THR A 510 8.74 43.08 -9.33
N ARG A 511 7.82 42.86 -10.27
CA ARG A 511 7.52 43.80 -11.35
C ARG A 511 6.18 44.48 -11.04
N PRO A 512 6.16 45.74 -10.59
CA PRO A 512 4.92 46.46 -10.38
C PRO A 512 4.15 46.57 -11.71
N GLY A 513 2.89 46.15 -11.73
CA GLY A 513 1.95 46.49 -12.79
C GLY A 513 1.63 45.44 -13.85
N LEU A 514 2.35 44.32 -14.02
CA LEU A 514 1.96 43.18 -14.88
C LEU A 514 2.92 41.99 -14.68
N PHE A 515 2.37 40.76 -14.63
CA PHE A 515 3.03 39.44 -14.69
C PHE A 515 4.34 39.27 -13.88
N SER A 516 4.30 38.41 -12.86
CA SER A 516 5.53 37.96 -12.17
C SER A 516 5.92 36.57 -12.64
N ASP A 517 7.14 36.44 -13.17
CA ASP A 517 7.80 35.17 -13.38
C ASP A 517 8.55 34.79 -12.11
N PHE A 518 8.47 33.52 -11.73
CA PHE A 518 9.05 33.02 -10.49
C PHE A 518 9.72 31.69 -10.76
N ASP A 519 10.95 31.51 -10.30
CA ASP A 519 11.65 30.24 -10.34
C ASP A 519 11.89 29.77 -8.90
N LEU A 520 11.60 28.50 -8.64
CA LEU A 520 11.83 27.86 -7.36
C LEU A 520 12.75 26.67 -7.57
N ASP A 521 13.91 26.68 -6.93
CA ASP A 521 14.80 25.53 -6.99
C ASP A 521 14.71 24.72 -5.69
N LEU A 522 14.37 23.44 -5.84
CA LEU A 522 14.09 22.51 -4.76
C LEU A 522 15.05 21.33 -4.79
N ILE A 523 15.40 20.85 -3.61
CA ILE A 523 16.16 19.62 -3.39
C ILE A 523 15.32 18.72 -2.52
N GLU A 524 15.23 17.43 -2.87
CA GLU A 524 14.50 16.44 -2.09
C GLU A 524 14.99 16.39 -0.65
N ASP A 525 14.04 16.45 0.29
CA ASP A 525 14.33 16.29 1.71
C ASP A 525 14.34 14.81 2.08
N ILE A 526 15.55 14.25 2.18
CA ILE A 526 15.79 12.86 2.57
C ILE A 526 15.96 12.70 4.10
N ALA A 527 15.82 13.79 4.86
CA ALA A 527 15.91 13.72 6.32
C ALA A 527 14.65 13.05 6.91
N PRO A 528 14.84 12.13 7.87
CA PRO A 528 13.73 11.47 8.54
C PRO A 528 12.84 12.44 9.32
#